data_AF-A0A9E1L702-F1
#
_entry.id   AF-A0A9E1L702-F1
#
_cell.length_a   1.000
_cell.length_b   1.000
_cell.length_c   1.000
_cell.angle_alpha   90.00
_cell.angle_beta   90.00
_cell.angle_gamma   90.00
#
_symmetry.space_group_name_H-M   'P 1'
#
loop_
_entity.id
_entity.type
_entity.pdbx_description
1 polymer ?
#
loop_
_entity_poly.entity_id
_entity_poly.type
_entity_poly.pdbx_seq_one_letter_code
_entity_poly.pdbx_strand_id
1 'polypeptide(L)'
;MMTKLWDDLKHNMKDWSNAAIEKAEEVSKVAVAKTEELTKVSKIKIEVHQLQRDLRHEKEVLGKLVYNQAKDNNMANFTGNNDFFAHIQKIDHIGESIKIKLIEIETIKDKYSIPEDSITEIEDVVENDEKNIKEESE
;
A
#
# COMPACT_ATOMS: atom_id res chain seq x y z
N MET A 1 -46.76 -1.17 -46.07
CA MET A 1 -46.15 -2.33 -45.37
C MET A 1 -44.64 -2.18 -45.23
N MET A 2 -43.90 -1.80 -46.28
CA MET A 2 -42.43 -1.61 -46.25
C MET A 2 -41.93 -0.43 -45.39
N THR A 3 -42.73 0.63 -45.23
CA THR A 3 -42.37 1.80 -44.41
C THR A 3 -42.22 1.44 -42.93
N LYS A 4 -43.16 0.65 -42.38
CA LYS A 4 -43.12 0.21 -40.98
C LYS A 4 -41.88 -0.62 -40.65
N LEU A 5 -41.52 -1.60 -41.48
CA LEU A 5 -40.32 -2.42 -41.26
C LEU A 5 -39.02 -1.59 -41.29
N TRP A 6 -38.97 -0.57 -42.15
CA TRP A 6 -37.80 0.31 -42.24
C TRP A 6 -37.73 1.31 -41.08
N ASP A 7 -38.89 1.81 -40.63
CA ASP A 7 -39.02 2.65 -39.44
C ASP A 7 -38.67 1.86 -38.16
N ASP A 8 -39.13 0.61 -38.03
CA ASP A 8 -38.80 -0.29 -36.92
C ASP A 8 -37.30 -0.63 -36.89
N LEU A 9 -36.68 -0.84 -38.06
CA LEU A 9 -35.23 -1.05 -38.16
C LEU A 9 -34.44 0.18 -37.68
N LYS A 10 -34.84 1.37 -38.13
CA LYS A 10 -34.22 2.63 -37.69
C LYS A 10 -34.37 2.86 -36.19
N HIS A 11 -35.54 2.54 -35.64
CA HIS A 11 -35.81 2.66 -34.22
C HIS A 11 -34.88 1.74 -33.41
N ASN A 12 -34.82 0.46 -33.78
CA ASN A 12 -33.92 -0.52 -33.14
C ASN A 12 -32.44 -0.13 -33.26
N MET A 13 -32.01 0.38 -34.43
CA MET A 13 -30.64 0.86 -34.62
C MET A 13 -30.33 2.07 -33.74
N LYS A 14 -31.28 2.99 -33.59
CA LYS A 14 -31.14 4.17 -32.71
C LYS A 14 -31.05 3.75 -31.24
N ASP A 15 -31.87 2.80 -30.81
CA ASP A 15 -31.87 2.30 -29.43
C ASP A 15 -30.59 1.52 -29.12
N TRP A 16 -30.10 0.70 -30.05
CA TRP A 16 -28.82 0.03 -29.92
C TRP A 16 -27.65 1.02 -29.87
N SER A 17 -27.68 2.06 -30.71
CA SER A 17 -26.67 3.13 -30.69
C SER A 17 -26.70 3.88 -29.36
N ASN A 18 -27.87 4.21 -28.82
CA ASN A 18 -28.00 4.89 -27.53
C ASN A 18 -27.49 4.00 -26.38
N ALA A 19 -27.86 2.72 -26.37
CA ALA A 19 -27.38 1.76 -25.36
C ALA A 19 -25.86 1.55 -25.43
N ALA A 20 -25.27 1.55 -26.63
CA ALA A 20 -23.83 1.48 -26.81
C ALA A 20 -23.11 2.72 -26.26
N ILE A 21 -23.68 3.93 -26.48
CA ILE A 21 -23.15 5.19 -25.95
C ILE A 21 -23.21 5.21 -24.42
N GLU A 22 -24.37 4.87 -23.84
CA GLU A 22 -24.55 4.82 -22.38
C GLU A 22 -23.57 3.84 -21.74
N LYS A 23 -23.43 2.64 -22.31
CA LYS A 23 -22.46 1.65 -21.85
C LYS A 23 -21.01 2.13 -21.99
N ALA A 24 -20.66 2.83 -23.07
CA ALA A 24 -19.34 3.42 -23.24
C ALA A 24 -19.05 4.49 -22.19
N GLU A 25 -20.04 5.31 -21.84
CA GLU A 25 -19.94 6.32 -20.80
C GLU A 25 -19.72 5.68 -19.41
N GLU A 26 -20.48 4.63 -19.09
CA GLU A 26 -20.29 3.88 -17.84
C GLU A 26 -18.89 3.26 -17.74
N VAL A 27 -18.43 2.59 -18.80
CA VAL A 27 -17.07 2.03 -18.87
C VAL A 27 -16.02 3.13 -18.72
N SER A 28 -16.23 4.29 -19.35
CA SER A 28 -15.32 5.43 -19.20
C SER A 28 -15.25 5.94 -17.76
N LYS A 29 -16.38 6.06 -17.07
CA LYS A 29 -16.43 6.49 -15.66
C LYS A 29 -15.68 5.51 -14.75
N VAL A 30 -15.86 4.21 -14.98
CA VAL A 30 -15.16 3.16 -14.22
C VAL A 30 -13.64 3.23 -14.47
N ALA A 31 -13.21 3.42 -15.72
CA ALA A 31 -11.79 3.52 -16.05
C ALA A 31 -11.11 4.74 -15.41
N VAL A 32 -11.79 5.89 -15.41
CA VAL A 32 -11.31 7.11 -14.74
C VAL A 32 -11.18 6.87 -13.24
N ALA A 33 -12.22 6.34 -12.59
CA ALA A 33 -12.17 6.02 -11.16
C ALA A 33 -11.03 5.06 -10.83
N LYS A 34 -10.84 3.99 -11.62
CA LYS A 34 -9.73 3.04 -11.40
C LYS A 34 -8.35 3.71 -11.50
N THR A 35 -8.19 4.68 -12.40
CA THR A 35 -6.94 5.42 -12.58
C THR A 35 -6.63 6.35 -11.41
N GLU A 36 -7.65 7.03 -10.87
CA GLU A 36 -7.51 7.86 -9.66
C GLU A 36 -7.09 7.02 -8.45
N GLU A 37 -7.68 5.83 -8.28
CA GLU A 37 -7.36 4.93 -7.17
C GLU A 37 -5.96 4.33 -7.29
N LEU A 38 -5.51 4.00 -8.51
CA LEU A 38 -4.10 3.61 -8.78
C LEU A 38 -3.12 4.70 -8.32
N THR A 39 -3.46 5.97 -8.56
CA THR A 39 -2.64 7.11 -8.12
C THR A 39 -2.60 7.21 -6.59
N LYS A 40 -3.74 7.01 -5.92
CA LYS A 40 -3.81 6.98 -4.44
C LYS A 40 -2.97 5.85 -3.86
N VAL A 41 -3.08 4.64 -4.40
CA VAL A 41 -2.26 3.49 -3.96
C VAL A 41 -0.77 3.80 -4.13
N SER A 42 -0.37 4.39 -5.26
CA SER A 42 1.02 4.77 -5.52
C SER A 42 1.55 5.77 -4.47
N LYS A 43 0.72 6.75 -4.09
CA LYS A 43 1.06 7.70 -3.03
C LYS A 43 1.24 7.00 -1.68
N ILE A 44 0.32 6.10 -1.31
CA ILE A 44 0.41 5.36 -0.04
C ILE A 44 1.67 4.49 -0.03
N LYS A 45 2.04 3.83 -1.14
CA LYS A 45 3.30 3.06 -1.23
C LYS A 45 4.55 3.92 -0.97
N ILE A 46 4.61 5.13 -1.53
CA ILE A 46 5.72 6.06 -1.27
C ILE A 46 5.80 6.40 0.22
N GLU A 47 4.65 6.66 0.86
CA GLU A 47 4.59 6.93 2.30
C GLU A 47 5.05 5.71 3.13
N VAL A 48 4.64 4.49 2.75
CA VAL A 48 5.12 3.24 3.39
C VAL A 48 6.63 3.12 3.28
N HIS A 49 7.23 3.36 2.11
CA HIS A 49 8.69 3.31 1.96
C HIS A 49 9.41 4.36 2.81
N GLN A 50 8.84 5.55 2.96
CA GLN A 50 9.40 6.56 3.85
C GLN A 50 9.34 6.09 5.31
N LEU A 51 8.21 5.55 5.75
CA LEU A 51 8.07 4.99 7.10
C LEU A 51 9.02 3.80 7.34
N GLN A 52 9.25 2.95 6.36
CA GLN A 52 10.22 1.86 6.45
C GLN A 52 11.66 2.38 6.61
N ARG A 53 12.03 3.46 5.91
CA ARG A 53 13.32 4.14 6.11
C ARG A 53 13.44 4.69 7.52
N ASP A 54 12.39 5.35 8.00
CA ASP A 54 12.35 5.93 9.35
C ASP A 54 12.44 4.82 10.42
N LEU A 55 11.74 3.69 10.21
CA LEU A 55 11.80 2.52 11.08
C LEU A 55 13.23 1.96 11.18
N ARG A 56 13.91 1.79 10.05
CA ARG A 56 15.31 1.34 10.04
C ARG A 56 16.22 2.30 10.78
N HIS A 57 16.05 3.59 10.55
CA HIS A 57 16.84 4.61 11.22
C HIS A 57 16.64 4.56 12.75
N GLU A 58 15.40 4.46 13.22
CA GLU A 58 15.12 4.37 14.66
C GLU A 58 15.70 3.09 15.30
N LYS A 59 15.59 1.95 14.60
CA LYS A 59 16.25 0.70 15.04
C LYS A 59 17.78 0.86 15.13
N GLU A 60 18.40 1.53 14.16
CA GLU A 60 19.83 1.82 14.16
C GLU A 60 20.25 2.71 15.35
N VAL A 61 19.50 3.79 15.60
CA VAL A 61 19.75 4.71 16.72
C VAL A 61 19.60 3.98 18.05
N LEU A 62 18.54 3.20 18.23
CA LEU A 62 18.34 2.38 19.42
C LEU A 62 19.48 1.37 19.61
N GLY A 63 19.90 0.69 18.55
CA GLY A 63 21.02 -0.25 18.58
C GLY A 63 22.33 0.41 19.03
N LYS A 64 22.63 1.62 18.54
CA LYS A 64 23.79 2.41 18.99
C LYS A 64 23.67 2.78 20.47
N LEU A 65 22.49 3.20 20.92
CA LEU A 65 22.25 3.53 22.32
C LEU A 65 22.48 2.31 23.23
N VAL A 66 21.95 1.15 22.85
CA VAL A 66 22.13 -0.12 23.58
C VAL A 66 23.60 -0.54 23.62
N TYR A 67 24.30 -0.49 22.47
CA TYR A 67 25.71 -0.82 22.38
C TYR A 67 26.58 0.06 23.29
N ASN A 68 26.39 1.38 23.23
CA ASN A 68 27.15 2.33 24.05
C ASN A 68 26.85 2.10 25.54
N GLN A 69 25.59 1.91 25.91
CA GLN A 69 25.20 1.63 27.29
C GLN A 69 25.86 0.35 27.83
N ALA A 70 25.85 -0.73 27.04
CA ALA A 70 26.46 -1.99 27.41
C ALA A 70 27.98 -1.88 27.53
N LYS A 71 28.64 -1.15 26.62
CA LYS A 71 30.09 -0.96 26.61
C LYS A 71 30.58 -0.07 27.74
N ASP A 72 29.93 1.08 27.94
CA ASP A 72 30.46 2.13 28.82
C ASP A 72 30.08 1.90 30.28
N ASN A 73 28.89 1.33 30.54
CA ASN A 73 28.40 1.09 31.89
C ASN A 73 28.50 -0.37 32.32
N ASN A 74 28.95 -1.27 31.43
CA ASN A 74 29.01 -2.72 31.65
C ASN A 74 27.69 -3.30 32.20
N MET A 75 26.56 -2.64 31.90
CA MET A 75 25.24 -2.92 32.44
C MET A 75 24.19 -2.77 31.34
N ALA A 76 23.49 -3.85 31.04
CA ALA A 76 22.37 -3.90 30.10
C ALA A 76 21.02 -3.56 30.78
N ASN A 77 21.02 -2.64 31.74
CA ASN A 77 19.80 -2.21 32.42
C ASN A 77 19.33 -0.86 31.89
N PHE A 78 18.11 -0.82 31.34
CA PHE A 78 17.46 0.38 30.79
C PHE A 78 16.32 0.90 31.68
N THR A 79 16.18 0.38 32.90
CA THR A 79 15.16 0.84 33.85
C THR A 79 15.34 2.33 34.12
N GLY A 80 14.27 3.10 33.88
CA GLY A 80 14.29 4.56 34.03
C GLY A 80 14.99 5.32 32.90
N ASN A 81 15.45 4.65 31.84
CA ASN A 81 16.00 5.30 30.66
C ASN A 81 14.87 5.73 29.71
N ASN A 82 14.40 6.97 29.88
CA ASN A 82 13.31 7.53 29.08
C ASN A 82 13.62 7.55 27.58
N ASP A 83 14.87 7.79 27.19
CA ASP A 83 15.28 7.85 25.78
C ASP A 83 15.17 6.47 25.12
N PHE A 84 15.60 5.41 25.82
CA PHE A 84 15.43 4.03 25.37
C PHE A 84 13.96 3.71 25.10
N PHE A 85 13.06 4.01 26.05
CA PHE A 85 11.63 3.74 25.88
C PHE A 85 10.98 4.61 24.80
N ALA A 86 11.44 5.85 24.61
CA ALA A 86 10.95 6.71 23.53
C ALA A 86 11.24 6.12 22.15
N HIS A 87 12.44 5.56 21.93
CA HIS A 87 12.77 4.88 20.68
C HIS A 87 11.91 3.63 20.46
N ILE A 88 11.68 2.81 21.51
CA ILE A 88 10.79 1.63 21.42
C ILE A 88 9.38 2.06 21.00
N GLN A 89 8.79 3.03 21.70
CA GLN A 89 7.45 3.53 21.39
C GLN A 89 7.36 4.08 19.97
N LYS A 90 8.40 4.78 19.49
CA LYS A 90 8.44 5.30 18.13
C LYS A 90 8.52 4.18 17.09
N ILE A 91 9.34 3.15 17.33
CA ILE A 91 9.42 1.94 16.48
C ILE A 91 8.04 1.27 16.38
N ASP A 92 7.36 1.06 17.51
CA ASP A 92 6.03 0.44 17.55
C ASP A 92 5.00 1.28 16.78
N HIS A 93 5.02 2.61 16.97
CA HIS A 93 4.10 3.52 16.30
C HIS A 93 4.32 3.54 14.77
N ILE A 94 5.58 3.57 14.32
CA ILE A 94 5.90 3.50 12.90
C ILE A 94 5.45 2.16 12.31
N GLY A 95 5.71 1.06 13.03
CA GLY A 95 5.28 -0.28 12.62
C GLY A 95 3.77 -0.39 12.46
N GLU A 96 3.00 0.15 13.39
CA GLU A 96 1.54 0.17 13.30
C GLU A 96 1.04 1.05 12.14
N SER A 97 1.67 2.21 11.92
CA SER A 97 1.35 3.10 10.80
C SER A 97 1.57 2.44 9.44
N ILE A 98 2.64 1.63 9.30
CA ILE A 98 2.90 0.83 8.08
C ILE A 98 1.77 -0.19 7.87
N LYS A 99 1.39 -0.95 8.90
CA LYS A 99 0.31 -1.96 8.79
C LYS A 99 -1.01 -1.33 8.35
N ILE A 100 -1.40 -0.21 8.96
CA ILE A 100 -2.64 0.50 8.62
C ILE A 100 -2.64 0.90 7.14
N LYS A 101 -1.52 1.44 6.63
CA LYS A 101 -1.38 1.83 5.23
C LYS A 101 -1.40 0.66 4.26
N LEU A 102 -0.84 -0.48 4.64
CA LEU A 102 -0.93 -1.71 3.82
C LEU A 102 -2.37 -2.22 3.73
N ILE A 103 -3.10 -2.22 4.84
CA ILE A 103 -4.54 -2.57 4.86
C ILE A 103 -5.35 -1.59 4.00
N GLU A 104 -5.02 -0.29 4.02
CA GLU A 104 -5.65 0.71 3.15
C GLU A 104 -5.42 0.39 1.66
N ILE A 105 -4.20 0.00 1.28
CA ILE A 105 -3.88 -0.43 -0.09
C ILE A 105 -4.72 -1.65 -0.49
N GLU A 106 -4.78 -2.68 0.35
CA GLU A 106 -5.58 -3.90 0.09
C GLU A 106 -7.07 -3.55 -0.09
N THR A 107 -7.61 -2.72 0.81
CA THR A 107 -9.01 -2.28 0.74
C THR A 107 -9.33 -1.54 -0.57
N ILE A 108 -8.42 -0.69 -1.06
CA ILE A 108 -8.58 0.00 -2.34
C ILE A 108 -8.47 -0.98 -3.51
N LYS A 109 -7.49 -1.89 -3.48
CA LYS A 109 -7.32 -2.91 -4.53
C LYS A 109 -8.56 -3.77 -4.68
N ASP A 110 -9.12 -4.26 -3.59
CA ASP A 110 -10.31 -5.12 -3.56
C ASP A 110 -11.53 -4.39 -4.11
N LYS A 111 -11.75 -3.15 -3.65
CA LYS A 111 -12.91 -2.34 -4.05
C LYS A 111 -12.93 -2.00 -5.54
N TYR A 112 -11.76 -1.83 -6.17
CA TYR A 112 -11.65 -1.37 -7.57
C TYR A 112 -11.10 -2.44 -8.52
N SER A 113 -10.95 -3.68 -8.04
CA SER A 113 -10.40 -4.82 -8.80
C SER A 113 -9.11 -4.45 -9.54
N ILE A 114 -8.21 -3.79 -8.82
CA ILE A 114 -6.91 -3.35 -9.33
C ILE A 114 -5.96 -4.57 -9.30
N PRO A 115 -5.39 -5.01 -10.44
CA PRO A 115 -4.46 -6.14 -10.47
C PRO A 115 -3.23 -5.90 -9.58
N GLU A 116 -2.73 -6.97 -8.96
CA GLU A 116 -1.52 -6.96 -8.11
C GLU A 116 -0.33 -6.26 -8.80
N ASP A 117 -0.12 -6.59 -10.08
CA ASP A 117 1.02 -6.17 -10.91
C ASP A 117 0.83 -4.79 -11.57
N SER A 118 -0.34 -4.17 -11.43
CA SER A 118 -0.66 -2.92 -12.16
C SER A 118 0.00 -1.68 -11.58
N ILE A 119 0.73 -1.82 -10.48
CA ILE A 119 1.54 -0.78 -9.87
C ILE A 119 2.98 -1.23 -10.02
N THR A 120 3.77 -0.54 -10.86
CA THR A 120 5.22 -0.75 -10.97
C THR A 120 5.80 -0.92 -9.58
N GLU A 121 6.45 -2.06 -9.33
CA GLU A 121 7.20 -2.31 -8.11
C GLU A 121 8.23 -1.18 -7.97
N ILE A 122 7.99 -0.29 -7.01
CA ILE A 122 9.07 0.53 -6.50
C ILE A 122 9.88 -0.47 -5.70
N GLU A 123 11.02 -0.90 -6.25
CA GLU A 123 11.85 -1.98 -5.71
C GLU A 123 11.90 -1.93 -4.17
N ASP A 124 11.31 -2.96 -3.56
CA ASP A 124 11.32 -3.14 -2.12
C ASP A 124 12.76 -3.32 -1.64
N VAL A 125 13.24 -2.36 -0.85
CA VAL A 125 14.42 -2.53 0.00
C VAL A 125 13.94 -2.75 1.43
N VAL A 126 13.20 -3.83 1.66
CA VAL A 126 12.83 -4.39 2.98
C VAL A 126 12.43 -5.86 2.76
N GLU A 127 12.97 -6.92 3.37
CA GLU A 127 14.11 -7.18 4.26
C GLU A 127 14.35 -8.70 4.14
N ASN A 128 15.60 -9.12 3.98
CA ASN A 128 16.05 -10.51 4.13
C ASN A 128 16.18 -10.89 5.62
N ASP A 129 15.23 -10.50 6.48
CA ASP A 129 15.38 -10.68 7.93
C ASP A 129 14.57 -11.86 8.50
N GLU A 130 13.70 -12.52 7.72
CA GLU A 130 13.00 -13.74 8.20
C GLU A 130 13.83 -15.03 8.08
N LYS A 131 14.99 -15.02 7.40
CA LYS A 131 15.80 -16.24 7.22
C LYS A 131 16.78 -16.55 8.36
N ASN A 132 17.10 -15.60 9.23
CA ASN A 132 18.22 -15.78 10.16
C ASN A 132 17.86 -16.33 11.56
N ILE A 133 16.61 -16.79 11.78
CA ILE A 133 16.21 -17.43 13.05
C ILE A 133 16.01 -18.94 12.91
N LYS A 134 15.95 -19.49 11.68
CA LYS A 134 15.68 -20.92 11.47
C LYS A 134 16.91 -21.81 11.21
N GLU A 135 18.11 -21.25 11.08
CA GLU A 135 19.33 -22.04 10.84
C GLU A 135 20.26 -22.18 12.07
N GLU A 136 19.98 -21.53 13.20
CA GLU A 136 20.73 -21.74 14.47
C GLU A 136 20.01 -22.64 15.49
N SER A 137 18.90 -23.27 15.10
CA SER A 137 18.31 -24.37 15.88
C SER A 137 18.77 -25.70 15.28
N GLU A 138 20.04 -26.02 15.51
CA GLU A 138 20.50 -27.42 15.58
C GLU A 138 19.66 -28.22 16.60
#